data_AF-A0A2W4UYG2-F1
#
_entry.id   AF-A0A2W4UYG2-F1
#
_cell.length_a   1.000
_cell.length_b   1.000
_cell.length_c   1.000
_cell.angle_alpha   90.00
_cell.angle_beta   90.00
_cell.angle_gamma   90.00
#
_symmetry.space_group_name_H-M   'P 1'
#
loop_
_entity.id
_entity.type
_entity.pdbx_description
1 polymer ?
#
loop_
_entity_poly.entity_id
_entity_poly.type
_entity_poly.pdbx_seq_one_letter_code
_entity_poly.pdbx_strand_id
1 'polypeptide(L)'
;MIKLPALAVAWLFAAPLPLQAAEVLPKLRKDQGYAATRQALIAAGWKPVTLPGADSCEPGDERCQGRAEMLACAGTGMAQCVFTWQRNATIIDVVTIGERPVFSKASCRSGCR
;
A
#
# COMPACT_ATOMS: atom_id res chain seq x y z
N MET A 1 -46.86 13.66 -51.95
CA MET A 1 -45.79 12.66 -51.81
C MET A 1 -44.99 13.02 -50.57
N ILE A 2 -45.08 12.20 -49.52
CA ILE A 2 -44.56 12.47 -48.17
C ILE A 2 -43.12 11.93 -48.10
N LYS A 3 -42.16 12.76 -47.68
CA LYS A 3 -40.82 12.29 -47.27
C LYS A 3 -40.66 12.58 -45.77
N LEU A 4 -40.76 11.54 -44.93
CA LEU A 4 -40.43 11.58 -43.50
C LEU A 4 -38.96 11.15 -43.28
N PRO A 5 -38.36 11.43 -42.12
CA PRO A 5 -36.97 11.86 -41.99
C PRO A 5 -36.04 10.74 -41.51
N ALA A 6 -34.74 10.90 -41.77
CA ALA A 6 -33.71 10.04 -41.22
C ALA A 6 -33.50 10.38 -39.73
N LEU A 7 -34.09 9.59 -38.83
CA LEU A 7 -33.77 9.59 -37.40
C LEU A 7 -32.42 8.90 -37.19
N ALA A 8 -31.43 9.66 -36.73
CA ALA A 8 -30.16 9.13 -36.26
C ALA A 8 -30.36 8.50 -34.87
N VAL A 9 -30.28 7.18 -34.81
CA VAL A 9 -30.29 6.42 -33.55
C VAL A 9 -28.88 6.47 -32.96
N ALA A 10 -28.69 7.26 -31.90
CA ALA A 10 -27.45 7.29 -31.13
C ALA A 10 -27.39 6.06 -30.21
N TRP A 11 -26.52 5.10 -30.54
CA TRP A 11 -26.24 3.94 -29.70
C TRP A 11 -25.38 4.36 -28.50
N LEU A 12 -26.01 4.50 -27.33
CA LEU A 12 -25.32 4.64 -26.05
C LEU A 12 -24.68 3.30 -25.69
N PHE A 13 -23.41 3.12 -26.06
CA PHE A 13 -22.58 2.03 -25.53
C PHE A 13 -22.33 2.29 -24.04
N ALA A 14 -23.05 1.60 -23.16
CA ALA A 14 -22.74 1.55 -21.74
C ALA A 14 -21.41 0.80 -21.56
N ALA A 15 -20.30 1.54 -21.43
CA ALA A 15 -19.01 0.95 -21.13
C ALA A 15 -19.03 0.37 -19.70
N PRO A 16 -18.66 -0.91 -19.48
CA PRO A 16 -18.60 -1.49 -18.15
C PRO A 16 -17.52 -0.77 -17.33
N LEU A 17 -17.91 -0.22 -16.18
CA LEU A 17 -16.97 0.31 -15.20
C LEU A 17 -16.09 -0.84 -14.69
N PRO A 18 -14.76 -0.69 -14.64
CA PRO A 18 -13.90 -1.72 -14.08
C PRO A 18 -14.25 -1.91 -12.60
N LEU A 19 -14.80 -3.08 -12.27
CA LEU A 19 -15.05 -3.48 -10.90
C LEU A 19 -13.68 -3.73 -10.27
N GLN A 20 -13.18 -2.72 -9.58
CA GLN A 20 -11.83 -2.74 -9.07
C GLN A 20 -11.80 -3.67 -7.86
N ALA A 21 -11.07 -4.79 -7.99
CA ALA A 21 -11.02 -5.82 -6.96
C ALA A 21 -10.56 -5.23 -5.63
N ALA A 22 -11.20 -5.67 -4.55
CA ALA A 22 -10.78 -5.35 -3.20
C ALA A 22 -9.39 -5.93 -2.94
N GLU A 23 -8.43 -5.09 -2.57
CA GLU A 23 -7.12 -5.61 -2.19
C GLU A 23 -7.16 -6.12 -0.76
N VAL A 24 -7.07 -7.45 -0.65
CA VAL A 24 -6.92 -8.13 0.63
C VAL A 24 -5.51 -7.84 1.18
N LEU A 25 -5.46 -7.55 2.49
CA LEU A 25 -4.21 -7.37 3.21
C LEU A 25 -3.26 -8.57 3.02
N PRO A 26 -1.95 -8.34 2.85
CA PRO A 26 -1.00 -9.41 2.66
C PRO A 26 -0.93 -10.32 3.90
N LYS A 27 -0.95 -11.63 3.68
CA LYS A 27 -0.72 -12.62 4.74
C LYS A 27 0.77 -12.72 5.01
N LEU A 28 1.23 -12.03 6.04
CA LEU A 28 2.62 -12.01 6.49
C LEU A 28 2.76 -12.83 7.76
N ARG A 29 3.90 -13.50 7.94
CA ARG A 29 4.14 -14.29 9.16
C ARG A 29 4.45 -13.36 10.31
N LYS A 30 3.74 -13.53 11.43
CA LYS A 30 4.03 -12.81 12.67
C LYS A 30 5.47 -13.04 13.10
N ASP A 31 6.11 -12.00 13.63
CA ASP A 31 7.47 -12.01 14.18
C ASP A 31 8.59 -12.32 13.18
N GLN A 32 8.28 -12.42 11.88
CA GLN A 32 9.32 -12.52 10.86
C GLN A 32 10.09 -11.20 10.75
N GLY A 33 11.40 -11.28 10.54
CA GLY A 33 12.25 -10.09 10.38
C GLY A 33 11.76 -9.17 9.25
N TYR A 34 11.94 -7.87 9.42
CA TYR A 34 11.40 -6.91 8.47
C TYR A 34 12.03 -7.02 7.07
N ALA A 35 13.30 -7.44 6.96
CA ALA A 35 13.92 -7.71 5.66
C ALA A 35 13.16 -8.80 4.85
N ALA A 36 12.78 -9.89 5.52
CA ALA A 36 11.97 -10.95 4.89
C ALA A 36 10.55 -10.48 4.58
N THR A 37 9.96 -9.66 5.46
CA THR A 37 8.65 -9.03 5.23
C THR A 37 8.67 -8.14 3.99
N ARG A 38 9.70 -7.31 3.85
CA ARG A 38 9.92 -6.41 2.71
C ARG A 38 10.02 -7.19 1.41
N GLN A 39 10.83 -8.25 1.39
CA GLN A 39 10.95 -9.13 0.23
C GLN A 39 9.62 -9.78 -0.15
N ALA A 40 8.86 -10.27 0.84
CA ALA A 40 7.55 -10.88 0.61
C ALA A 40 6.55 -9.88 0.00
N LEU A 41 6.54 -8.63 0.45
CA LEU A 41 5.69 -7.56 -0.09
C LEU A 41 6.05 -7.25 -1.55
N ILE A 42 7.35 -7.06 -1.83
CA ILE A 42 7.85 -6.82 -3.20
C ILE A 42 7.47 -7.98 -4.12
N ALA A 43 7.68 -9.22 -3.68
CA ALA A 43 7.30 -10.41 -4.45
C ALA A 43 5.79 -10.51 -4.71
N ALA A 44 4.95 -9.98 -3.81
CA ALA A 44 3.50 -9.91 -3.98
C ALA A 44 3.01 -8.66 -4.75
N GLY A 45 3.94 -7.90 -5.37
CA GLY A 45 3.63 -6.74 -6.21
C GLY A 45 3.38 -5.44 -5.43
N TRP A 46 3.64 -5.42 -4.12
CA TRP A 46 3.60 -4.18 -3.34
C TRP A 46 4.87 -3.38 -3.57
N LYS A 47 4.71 -2.07 -3.70
CA LYS A 47 5.80 -1.12 -3.90
C LYS A 47 6.01 -0.30 -2.63
N PRO A 48 7.26 -0.06 -2.22
CA PRO A 48 7.54 0.90 -1.16
C PRO A 48 7.08 2.29 -1.63
N VAL A 49 6.41 3.04 -0.76
CA VAL A 49 5.97 4.40 -1.07
C VAL A 49 6.33 5.34 0.07
N THR A 50 6.91 6.49 -0.26
CA THR A 50 7.10 7.61 0.66
C THR A 50 5.86 8.48 0.61
N LEU A 51 5.14 8.62 1.72
CA LEU A 51 3.98 9.50 1.81
C LEU A 51 4.39 10.93 2.20
N PRO A 52 3.58 11.94 1.85
CA PRO A 52 3.71 13.27 2.44
C PRO A 52 3.67 13.20 3.96
N GLY A 53 4.58 13.89 4.63
CA GLY A 53 4.69 13.88 6.09
C GLY A 53 5.39 12.64 6.68
N ALA A 54 6.08 11.84 5.86
CA ALA A 54 7.01 10.84 6.36
C ALA A 54 8.20 11.51 7.07
N ASP A 55 8.59 10.95 8.21
CA ASP A 55 9.75 11.38 8.97
C ASP A 55 11.05 11.07 8.20
N SER A 56 12.12 11.77 8.57
CA SER A 56 13.47 11.37 8.15
C SER A 56 13.98 10.25 9.04
N CYS A 57 14.67 9.29 8.44
CA CYS A 57 15.36 8.26 9.22
C CYS A 57 16.54 8.90 9.97
N GLU A 58 16.58 8.72 11.28
CA GLU A 58 17.69 9.21 12.12
C GLU A 58 19.02 8.58 11.67
N PRO A 59 20.11 9.36 11.58
CA PRO A 59 21.42 8.81 11.23
C PRO A 59 21.85 7.68 12.17
N GLY A 60 22.14 6.51 11.59
CA GLY A 60 22.53 5.31 12.35
C GLY A 60 21.38 4.40 12.76
N ASP A 61 20.13 4.75 12.48
CA ASP A 61 18.99 3.86 12.72
C ASP A 61 18.85 2.81 11.60
N GLU A 62 19.44 1.63 11.82
CA GLU A 62 19.39 0.50 10.89
C GLU A 62 17.97 -0.01 10.60
N ARG A 63 17.00 0.31 11.45
CA ARG A 63 15.60 -0.11 11.27
C ARG A 63 15.00 0.56 10.03
N CYS A 64 15.37 1.82 9.74
CA CYS A 64 14.82 2.61 8.65
C CYS A 64 15.81 3.00 7.54
N GLN A 65 17.12 2.80 7.74
CA GLN A 65 18.13 3.24 6.78
C GLN A 65 17.93 2.64 5.39
N GLY A 66 17.86 3.51 4.37
CA GLY A 66 17.67 3.10 2.97
C GLY A 66 16.26 2.59 2.64
N ARG A 67 15.25 2.85 3.49
CA ARG A 67 13.88 2.37 3.32
C ARG A 67 12.94 3.53 2.99
N ALA A 68 12.72 3.75 1.70
CA ALA A 68 11.82 4.81 1.22
C ALA A 68 10.38 4.63 1.72
N GLU A 69 10.00 3.40 2.07
CA GLU A 69 8.70 3.10 2.68
C GLU A 69 8.57 3.54 4.15
N MET A 70 9.61 4.03 4.82
CA MET A 70 9.49 4.45 6.21
C MET A 70 8.58 5.68 6.32
N LEU A 71 7.57 5.57 7.20
CA LEU A 71 6.70 6.68 7.56
C LEU A 71 7.13 7.32 8.87
N ALA A 72 7.34 6.51 9.91
CA ALA A 72 7.79 6.97 11.22
C ALA A 72 8.45 5.83 11.99
N CYS A 73 9.41 6.16 12.85
CA CYS A 73 10.01 5.23 13.82
C CYS A 73 10.02 5.88 15.21
N ALA A 74 9.54 5.15 16.21
CA ALA A 74 9.63 5.55 17.60
C ALA A 74 11.07 5.35 18.12
N GLY A 75 11.60 6.39 18.77
CA GLY A 75 12.89 6.35 19.46
C GLY A 75 12.84 5.78 20.88
N THR A 76 11.66 5.53 21.45
CA THR A 76 11.47 4.96 22.79
C THR A 76 10.35 3.91 22.82
N GLY A 77 10.28 3.14 23.91
CA GLY A 77 9.23 2.13 24.13
C GLY A 77 9.45 0.85 23.32
N MET A 78 8.48 0.49 22.48
CA MET A 78 8.50 -0.77 21.71
C MET A 78 9.40 -0.73 20.47
N ALA A 79 10.16 0.35 20.27
CA ALA A 79 10.98 0.58 19.07
C ALA A 79 10.16 0.37 17.78
N GLN A 80 8.92 0.85 17.77
CA GLN A 80 7.97 0.63 16.68
C GLN A 80 8.37 1.42 15.44
N CYS A 81 8.31 0.81 14.27
CA CYS A 81 8.33 1.53 12.99
C CYS A 81 7.06 1.25 12.19
N VAL A 82 6.65 2.24 11.39
CA VAL A 82 5.55 2.14 10.43
C VAL A 82 6.10 2.33 9.04
N PHE A 83 5.76 1.42 8.14
CA PHE A 83 6.18 1.43 6.75
C PHE A 83 4.99 1.38 5.80
N THR A 84 4.99 2.24 4.79
CA THR A 84 3.88 2.41 3.84
C THR A 84 4.13 1.71 2.52
N TRP A 85 3.14 0.94 2.08
CA TRP A 85 3.22 0.12 0.89
C TRP A 85 2.02 0.36 0.00
N GLN A 86 2.25 0.41 -1.31
CA GLN A 86 1.20 0.62 -2.30
C GLN A 86 1.10 -0.57 -3.26
N ARG A 87 -0.12 -0.97 -3.58
CA ARG A 87 -0.43 -1.81 -4.73
C ARG A 87 -1.75 -1.33 -5.32
N ASN A 88 -1.75 -1.13 -6.64
CA ASN A 88 -2.81 -0.40 -7.36
C ASN A 88 -3.25 0.88 -6.61
N ALA A 89 -4.52 0.97 -6.24
CA ALA A 89 -5.11 2.10 -5.50
C ALA A 89 -5.10 1.91 -3.97
N THR A 90 -4.49 0.84 -3.47
CA THR A 90 -4.48 0.47 -2.04
C THR A 90 -3.17 0.85 -1.40
N ILE A 91 -3.26 1.45 -0.22
CA ILE A 91 -2.12 1.73 0.65
C ILE A 91 -2.33 1.01 1.97
N ILE A 92 -1.29 0.35 2.45
CA ILE A 92 -1.27 -0.33 3.74
C ILE A 92 -0.12 0.18 4.59
N ASP A 93 -0.32 0.08 5.90
CA ASP A 93 0.73 0.25 6.90
C ASP A 93 1.23 -1.12 7.34
N VAL A 94 2.54 -1.28 7.37
CA VAL A 94 3.24 -2.42 7.94
C VAL A 94 3.94 -1.95 9.19
N VAL A 95 3.54 -2.49 10.33
CA VAL A 95 4.07 -2.11 11.63
C VAL A 95 5.08 -3.17 12.08
N THR A 96 6.24 -2.73 12.53
CA THR A 96 7.25 -3.57 13.17
C THR A 96 7.50 -3.14 14.60
N ILE A 97 8.08 -4.02 15.40
CA ILE A 97 8.49 -3.74 16.79
C ILE A 97 9.91 -4.27 17.04
N GLY A 98 10.59 -3.67 18.02
CA GLY A 98 11.93 -4.06 18.47
C GLY A 98 13.08 -3.43 17.69
N GLU A 99 14.25 -3.35 18.34
CA GLU A 99 15.50 -2.84 17.74
C GLU A 99 16.01 -3.72 16.59
N ARG A 100 15.66 -5.01 16.63
CA ARG A 100 15.72 -5.91 15.48
C ARG A 100 14.30 -6.05 14.94
N PRO A 101 13.89 -5.23 13.97
CA PRO A 101 12.48 -5.03 13.67
C PRO A 101 11.84 -6.31 13.13
N VAL A 102 10.82 -6.78 13.82
CA VAL A 102 10.00 -7.92 13.41
C VAL A 102 8.58 -7.47 13.08
N PHE A 103 7.95 -8.16 12.14
CA PHE A 103 6.59 -7.86 11.72
C PHE A 103 5.58 -8.03 12.86
N SER A 104 4.80 -6.98 13.10
CA SER A 104 3.73 -6.96 14.08
C SER A 104 2.36 -7.12 13.44
N LYS A 105 2.02 -6.21 12.53
CA LYS A 105 0.71 -6.22 11.85
C LYS A 105 0.78 -5.47 10.54
N ALA A 106 -0.17 -5.78 9.66
CA ALA A 106 -0.50 -4.94 8.53
C ALA A 106 -1.92 -4.37 8.74
N SER A 107 -2.13 -3.11 8.42
CA SER A 107 -3.44 -2.47 8.50
C SER A 107 -3.73 -1.67 7.24
N CYS A 108 -5.02 -1.55 6.91
CA CYS A 108 -5.44 -0.69 5.83
C CYS A 108 -5.12 0.77 6.16
N ARG A 109 -4.55 1.50 5.20
CA ARG A 109 -4.49 2.96 5.23
C ARG A 109 -5.53 3.57 4.30
N SER A 110 -5.61 3.11 3.06
CA SER A 110 -6.59 3.58 2.08
C SER A 110 -6.81 2.56 0.97
N GLY A 111 -7.95 2.66 0.27
CA GLY A 111 -8.24 1.86 -0.93
C GLY A 111 -8.55 0.37 -0.69
N CYS A 112 -8.49 -0.10 0.56
CA CYS A 112 -8.94 -1.45 0.90
C CYS A 112 -10.48 -1.53 0.84
N ARG A 113 -11.00 -2.68 0.46
CA ARG A 113 -12.43 -2.96 0.35
C ARG A 113 -12.77 -4.25 1.08
#